data_AF-A0A4U9IC45-F1
#
_entry.id   AF-A0A4U9IC45-F1
#
_cell.length_a   1.000
_cell.length_b   1.000
_cell.length_c   1.000
_cell.angle_alpha   90.00
_cell.angle_beta   90.00
_cell.angle_gamma   90.00
#
_symmetry.space_group_name_H-M   'P 1'
#
loop_
_entity.id
_entity.type
_entity.pdbx_description
1 polymer ?
#
loop_
_entity_poly.entity_id
_entity_poly.type
_entity_poly.pdbx_seq_one_letter_code
_entity_poly.pdbx_strand_id
1 'polypeptide(L)'
;MTENIHKHRILILDFGSQYTQLVARRVRELGVYCELWAWDVTEAQIREFNPSGIILSGGPESTTEANSPRAPQYVFEAGVPVFGVCYGMQTNGDAAWWPC
;
A
#
# COMPACT_ATOMS: atom_id res chain seq x y z
N MET A 1 18.70 23.92 -6.47
CA MET A 1 18.49 22.53 -6.89
C MET A 1 17.00 22.30 -6.86
N THR A 2 16.36 22.16 -8.02
CA THR A 2 14.92 21.98 -8.11
C THR A 2 14.62 20.56 -7.65
N GLU A 3 14.29 20.38 -6.37
CA GLU A 3 13.88 19.07 -5.84
C GLU A 3 12.71 18.58 -6.68
N ASN A 4 12.93 17.49 -7.40
CA ASN A 4 11.89 16.86 -8.20
C ASN A 4 10.88 16.25 -7.23
N ILE A 5 9.86 17.03 -6.88
CA ILE A 5 8.68 16.61 -6.12
C ILE A 5 7.96 15.39 -6.75
N HIS A 6 8.25 15.08 -8.02
CA HIS A 6 7.77 13.88 -8.71
C HIS A 6 8.68 12.66 -8.61
N LYS A 7 9.91 12.80 -8.09
CA LYS A 7 10.88 11.69 -7.97
C LYS A 7 10.47 10.69 -6.90
N HIS A 8 9.75 11.17 -5.88
CA HIS A 8 9.23 10.37 -4.79
C HIS A 8 7.72 10.31 -4.92
N ARG A 9 7.22 9.20 -5.46
CA ARG A 9 5.80 8.95 -5.68
C ARG A 9 5.36 7.71 -4.91
N ILE A 10 4.27 7.83 -4.17
CA ILE A 10 3.75 6.79 -3.30
C ILE A 10 2.50 6.20 -3.93
N LEU A 11 2.44 4.88 -4.03
CA LEU A 11 1.25 4.17 -4.47
C LEU A 11 0.46 3.72 -3.24
N ILE A 12 -0.83 4.05 -3.17
CA ILE A 12 -1.72 3.62 -2.09
C ILE A 12 -2.73 2.64 -2.69
N LEU A 13 -2.70 1.38 -2.24
CA LEU A 13 -3.66 0.35 -2.63
C LEU A 13 -4.78 0.27 -1.59
N ASP A 14 -6.01 0.49 -2.05
CA ASP A 14 -7.21 0.48 -1.22
C ASP A 14 -7.90 -0.88 -1.24
N PHE A 15 -8.06 -1.48 -0.06
CA PHE A 15 -8.82 -2.71 0.17
C PHE A 15 -10.21 -2.43 0.79
N GLY A 16 -10.71 -1.20 0.66
CA GLY A 16 -12.02 -0.80 1.20
C GLY A 16 -11.95 -0.16 2.58
N SER A 17 -10.81 0.46 2.92
CA SER A 17 -10.68 1.16 4.20
C SER A 17 -11.33 2.54 4.14
N GLN A 18 -12.10 2.90 5.16
CA GLN A 18 -12.60 4.27 5.33
C GLN A 18 -11.46 5.28 5.59
N TYR A 19 -10.27 4.80 5.98
CA TYR A 19 -9.13 5.62 6.33
C TYR A 19 -8.15 5.87 5.16
N THR A 20 -8.32 5.21 4.00
CA THR A 20 -7.40 5.35 2.85
C THR A 20 -7.27 6.81 2.39
N GLN A 21 -8.38 7.55 2.37
CA GLN A 21 -8.37 8.96 1.99
C GLN A 21 -7.62 9.84 3.00
N LEU A 22 -7.65 9.50 4.29
CA LEU A 22 -6.90 10.22 5.32
C LEU A 22 -5.39 9.99 5.16
N VAL A 23 -4.98 8.77 4.84
CA VAL A 23 -3.58 8.46 4.53
C VAL A 23 -3.12 9.24 3.31
N ALA A 24 -3.89 9.22 2.21
CA ALA A 24 -3.56 10.00 1.02
C ALA A 24 -3.46 11.49 1.31
N ARG A 25 -4.35 12.03 2.15
CA ARG A 25 -4.29 13.43 2.59
C ARG A 25 -3.02 13.73 3.38
N ARG A 26 -2.62 12.86 4.31
CA ARG A 26 -1.37 13.02 5.07
C ARG A 26 -0.14 12.98 4.18
N VAL A 27 -0.08 12.08 3.21
CA VAL A 27 1.04 12.02 2.25
C VAL A 27 1.14 13.29 1.41
N ARG A 28 -0.01 13.84 0.98
CA ARG A 28 -0.06 15.12 0.27
C ARG A 28 0.33 16.31 1.15
N GLU A 29 -0.06 16.31 2.42
CA GLU A 29 0.35 17.33 3.41
C GLU A 29 1.87 17.32 3.64
N LEU A 30 2.52 16.16 3.50
CA LEU A 30 4.00 16.02 3.53
C LEU A 30 4.68 16.49 2.25
N GLY A 31 3.93 16.93 1.23
CA GLY A 31 4.47 17.41 -0.05
C GLY A 31 4.92 16.30 -1.00
N VAL A 32 4.50 15.05 -0.77
CA VAL A 32 4.85 13.89 -1.59
C VAL A 32 3.70 13.55 -2.54
N TYR A 33 4.03 13.24 -3.80
CA TYR A 33 3.02 12.82 -4.77
C TYR A 33 2.49 11.43 -4.42
N CYS A 34 1.17 11.25 -4.42
CA CYS A 34 0.56 9.94 -4.20
C CYS A 34 -0.67 9.70 -5.07
N GLU A 35 -0.81 8.44 -5.51
CA GLU A 35 -1.98 7.94 -6.21
C GLU A 35 -2.69 6.88 -5.34
N LEU A 36 -4.03 6.87 -5.42
CA LEU A 36 -4.88 5.93 -4.72
C LEU A 36 -5.52 5.03 -5.77
N TRP A 37 -5.15 3.76 -5.77
CA TRP A 37 -5.65 2.73 -6.66
C TRP A 37 -6.41 1.67 -5.87
N ALA A 38 -7.27 0.92 -6.55
CA ALA A 38 -7.88 -0.28 -5.97
C ALA A 38 -6.80 -1.37 -5.76
N TRP A 39 -7.09 -2.35 -4.90
CA TRP A 39 -6.21 -3.51 -4.70
C TRP A 39 -6.02 -4.38 -5.95
N ASP A 40 -7.01 -4.38 -6.87
CA ASP A 40 -7.01 -5.14 -8.12
C ASP A 40 -6.20 -4.40 -9.21
N VAL A 41 -4.88 -4.36 -9.03
CA VAL A 41 -3.94 -3.74 -9.96
C VAL A 41 -2.96 -4.77 -10.48
N THR A 42 -2.54 -4.61 -11.73
CA THR A 42 -1.58 -5.52 -12.36
C THR A 42 -0.14 -5.09 -12.10
N GLU A 43 0.78 -6.05 -12.12
CA GLU A 43 2.22 -5.79 -12.03
C GLU A 43 2.70 -4.76 -13.06
N ALA A 44 2.19 -4.82 -14.29
CA ALA A 44 2.56 -3.89 -15.36
C ALA A 44 2.25 -2.44 -14.99
N GLN A 45 1.08 -2.19 -14.39
CA GLN A 45 0.67 -0.86 -13.93
C GLN A 45 1.58 -0.36 -12.81
N ILE A 46 1.92 -1.22 -11.84
CA ILE A 46 2.82 -0.87 -10.73
C ILE A 46 4.24 -0.56 -11.27
N ARG A 47 4.73 -1.34 -12.23
CA ARG A 47 6.02 -1.11 -12.90
C ARG A 47 6.05 0.20 -13.67
N GLU A 48 5.00 0.50 -14.43
CA GLU A 48 4.88 1.75 -15.18
C GLU A 48 4.81 2.95 -14.24
N PHE A 49 4.08 2.83 -13.14
CA PHE A 49 3.98 3.87 -12.12
C PHE A 49 5.33 4.14 -11.42
N ASN A 50 6.15 3.09 -11.26
CA ASN A 50 7.46 3.11 -10.60
C ASN A 50 7.43 3.82 -9.23
N PRO A 51 6.64 3.32 -8.27
CA PRO A 51 6.50 3.94 -6.96
C PRO A 51 7.82 3.88 -6.20
N SER A 52 8.10 4.91 -5.41
CA SER A 52 9.19 4.90 -4.41
C SER A 52 8.80 4.19 -3.12
N GLY A 53 7.51 3.92 -2.92
CA GLY A 53 6.98 3.21 -1.77
C GLY A 53 5.51 2.87 -1.99
N ILE A 54 5.06 1.80 -1.35
CA ILE A 54 3.70 1.28 -1.51
C ILE A 54 3.02 1.24 -0.15
N ILE A 55 1.81 1.79 -0.06
CA ILE A 55 0.98 1.75 1.14
C ILE A 55 -0.20 0.83 0.87
N LEU A 56 -0.37 -0.20 1.69
CA LEU A 56 -1.51 -1.10 1.65
C LEU A 56 -2.51 -0.65 2.72
N SER A 57 -3.70 -0.24 2.31
CA SER A 57 -4.76 0.17 3.22
C SER A 57 -5.67 -1.00 3.56
N GLY A 58 -5.81 -1.35 4.84
CA GLY A 58 -6.62 -2.48 5.28
C GLY A 58 -8.10 -2.15 5.46
N GLY A 59 -8.96 -3.03 4.94
CA GLY A 59 -10.40 -3.08 5.24
C GLY A 59 -10.76 -4.20 6.21
N PRO A 60 -11.97 -4.20 6.80
CA PRO A 60 -12.44 -5.24 7.74
C PRO A 60 -12.46 -6.65 7.14
N GLU A 61 -12.53 -6.78 5.82
CA GLU A 61 -12.57 -8.07 5.10
C GLU A 61 -11.17 -8.62 4.73
N SER A 62 -10.09 -7.88 5.05
CA SER A 62 -8.76 -8.11 4.44
C SER A 62 -7.87 -9.14 5.14
N THR A 63 -8.22 -9.63 6.34
CA THR A 63 -7.24 -10.30 7.23
C THR A 63 -7.58 -11.70 7.71
N THR A 64 -8.80 -12.20 7.52
CA THR A 64 -9.24 -13.46 8.16
C THR A 64 -9.80 -14.53 7.24
N GLU A 65 -9.99 -14.27 5.95
CA GLU A 65 -10.59 -15.25 5.04
C GLU A 65 -9.63 -15.69 3.93
N ALA A 66 -9.65 -16.98 3.58
CA ALA A 66 -8.80 -17.54 2.52
C ALA A 66 -9.03 -16.88 1.14
N ASN A 67 -10.21 -16.27 0.96
CA ASN A 67 -10.64 -15.53 -0.24
C ASN A 67 -10.54 -14.00 -0.10
N SER A 68 -9.90 -13.50 0.95
CA SER A 68 -9.74 -12.05 1.14
C SER A 68 -8.99 -11.42 -0.04
N PRO A 69 -9.32 -10.18 -0.42
CA PRO A 69 -8.61 -9.45 -1.46
C PRO A 69 -7.13 -9.35 -1.12
N ARG A 70 -6.26 -9.80 -2.04
CA ARG A 70 -4.80 -9.85 -1.83
C ARG A 70 -4.09 -8.84 -2.73
N ALA A 71 -3.08 -8.19 -2.17
CA ALA A 71 -2.15 -7.41 -2.96
C ALA A 71 -1.43 -8.32 -3.97
N PRO A 72 -1.14 -7.82 -5.19
CA PRO A 72 -0.30 -8.55 -6.13
C PRO A 72 1.04 -8.89 -5.48
N GLN A 73 1.54 -10.11 -5.69
CA GLN A 73 2.82 -10.58 -5.17
C GLN A 73 3.97 -9.61 -5.50
N TYR A 74 3.91 -9.01 -6.69
CA TYR A 74 4.86 -8.02 -7.17
C TYR A 74 5.04 -6.82 -6.22
N VAL A 75 4.02 -6.43 -5.44
CA VAL A 75 4.14 -5.33 -4.46
C VAL A 75 5.26 -5.59 -3.46
N PHE A 76 5.42 -6.85 -3.03
CA PHE A 76 6.45 -7.25 -2.07
C PHE A 76 7.82 -7.50 -2.74
N GLU A 77 7.82 -7.78 -4.04
CA GLU A 77 9.02 -8.06 -4.83
C GLU A 77 9.59 -6.81 -5.54
N ALA A 78 8.83 -5.72 -5.57
CA ALA A 78 9.19 -4.46 -6.23
C ALA A 78 10.46 -3.80 -5.65
N GLY A 79 10.99 -4.28 -4.53
CA GLY A 79 12.22 -3.78 -3.92
C GLY A 79 12.08 -2.40 -3.30
N VAL A 80 10.86 -1.96 -3.04
CA VAL A 80 10.53 -0.66 -2.43
C VAL A 80 9.87 -0.86 -1.06
N PRO A 81 9.95 0.12 -0.15
CA PRO A 81 9.31 0.03 1.16
C PRO A 81 7.80 -0.17 1.02
N VAL A 82 7.27 -1.18 1.70
CA VAL A 82 5.83 -1.46 1.78
C VAL A 82 5.34 -1.16 3.19
N PHE A 83 4.30 -0.35 3.32
CA PHE A 83 3.70 0.01 4.60
C PHE A 83 2.23 -0.41 4.66
N GLY A 84 1.89 -1.33 5.57
CA GLY A 84 0.50 -1.74 5.79
C GLY A 84 -0.17 -0.86 6.84
N VAL A 85 -1.18 -0.07 6.44
CA VAL A 85 -2.07 0.63 7.36
C VAL A 85 -3.25 -0.27 7.63
N CYS A 86 -3.19 -1.01 8.73
CA CYS A 86 -4.26 -1.89 9.13
C CYS A 86 -4.61 -1.67 10.60
N TYR A 87 -5.89 -1.88 10.93
CA TYR A 87 -6.31 -2.35 12.25
C TYR A 87 -5.76 -3.78 12.54
N GLY A 88 -4.96 -4.34 11.62
CA GLY A 88 -4.24 -5.62 11.69
C GLY A 88 -2.95 -5.57 12.50
N MET A 89 -2.58 -4.43 13.09
CA MET A 89 -1.70 -4.48 14.26
C MET A 89 -2.38 -5.19 15.45
N GLN A 90 -3.71 -5.34 15.41
CA GLN A 90 -4.49 -6.12 16.39
C GLN A 90 -4.74 -7.58 15.97
N THR A 91 -4.20 -8.04 14.84
CA THR A 91 -4.13 -9.47 14.48
C THR A 91 -2.71 -10.01 14.70
N ASN A 92 -2.05 -9.58 15.78
CA ASN A 92 -1.01 -10.38 16.42
C ASN A 92 -1.64 -11.61 17.08
N GLY A 93 -2.20 -12.48 16.23
CA GLY A 93 -2.91 -13.69 16.62
C GLY A 93 -2.59 -14.89 15.74
N ASP A 94 -1.95 -14.73 14.58
CA ASP A 94 -1.37 -15.83 13.80
C ASP A 94 -0.15 -15.35 13.00
N ALA A 95 0.98 -15.31 13.70
CA ALA A 95 2.30 -15.14 13.13
C ALA A 95 2.67 -16.36 12.29
N ALA A 96 2.46 -16.30 10.97
CA ALA A 96 2.96 -17.31 10.04
C ALA A 96 3.68 -16.74 8.80
N TRP A 97 3.84 -15.41 8.69
CA TRP A 97 4.31 -14.79 7.45
C TRP A 97 5.48 -13.81 7.59
N TRP A 98 6.23 -13.86 8.70
CA TRP A 98 7.54 -13.21 8.78
C TRP A 98 8.64 -14.27 8.87
N PRO A 99 9.47 -14.47 7.82
CA PRO A 99 10.65 -15.31 7.93
C PRO A 99 11.70 -14.57 8.76
N CYS A 100 11.77 -14.91 10.05
CA CYS A 100 13.03 -15.04 10.77
C CYS A 100 13.37 -16.53 10.82
#